data_AF-A0A5K0XQE9-F1
#
_entry.id   AF-A0A5K0XQE9-F1
#
_cell.length_a   1.000
_cell.length_b   1.000
_cell.length_c   1.000
_cell.angle_alpha   90.00
_cell.angle_beta   90.00
_cell.angle_gamma   90.00
#
_symmetry.space_group_name_H-M   'P 1'
#
loop_
_entity.id
_entity.type
_entity.pdbx_description
1 polymer ?
#
loop_
_entity_poly.entity_id
_entity_poly.type
_entity_poly.pdbx_seq_one_letter_code
_entity_poly.pdbx_strand_id
1 'polypeptide(L)'
;LEEAIMFIKANAQQLLNTEDVILYPVSARSALEAKLSASTDDGVLDQFVLSCDPRWRSSKFDELEKFLLSFLDGSSSTGLERIQLKLETPVEIASTLLAACEANVLEEQQRVNQDLSSAKELVGSVKNYALKMENESMSWKRQALSL
;
A
#
# COMPACT_ATOMS: atom_id res chain seq x y z
N LEU A 1 -13.87 -30.66 31.22
CA LEU A 1 -13.59 -29.70 30.12
C LEU A 1 -13.43 -28.29 30.68
N GLU A 2 -14.38 -27.81 31.48
CA GLU A 2 -14.33 -26.51 32.17
C GLU A 2 -12.98 -26.26 32.89
N GLU A 3 -12.54 -27.23 33.70
CA GLU A 3 -11.29 -27.13 34.47
C GLU A 3 -10.05 -26.99 33.57
N ALA A 4 -10.01 -27.75 32.47
CA ALA A 4 -8.92 -27.65 31.50
C ALA A 4 -8.94 -26.29 30.78
N ILE A 5 -10.12 -25.75 30.44
CA ILE A 5 -10.25 -24.43 29.84
C ILE A 5 -9.78 -23.34 30.81
N MET A 6 -10.19 -23.40 32.09
CA MET A 6 -9.75 -22.44 33.10
C MET A 6 -8.24 -22.51 33.32
N PHE A 7 -7.68 -23.72 33.41
CA PHE A 7 -6.24 -23.92 33.54
C PHE A 7 -5.48 -23.33 32.35
N ILE A 8 -5.89 -23.65 31.12
CA ILE A 8 -5.24 -23.11 29.91
C ILE A 8 -5.38 -21.59 29.85
N LYS A 9 -6.56 -21.04 30.20
CA LYS A 9 -6.81 -19.60 30.19
C LYS A 9 -5.86 -18.86 31.14
N ALA A 10 -5.75 -19.34 32.38
CA ALA A 10 -4.88 -18.74 33.38
C ALA A 10 -3.40 -18.76 32.94
N ASN A 11 -2.94 -19.87 32.39
CA ASN A 11 -1.57 -19.99 31.88
C ASN A 11 -1.33 -19.09 30.65
N ALA A 12 -2.29 -19.01 29.72
CA ALA A 12 -2.17 -18.17 28.54
C ALA A 12 -2.17 -16.67 28.89
N GLN A 13 -3.00 -16.23 29.84
CA GLN A 13 -3.01 -14.85 30.34
C GLN A 13 -1.65 -14.47 30.94
N GLN A 14 -1.07 -15.37 31.75
CA GLN A 14 0.25 -15.16 32.33
C GLN A 14 1.36 -15.11 31.26
N LEU A 15 1.32 -16.00 30.27
CA LEU A 15 2.34 -16.09 29.22
C LEU A 15 2.31 -14.89 28.27
N LEU A 16 1.11 -14.48 27.85
CA LEU A 16 0.90 -13.40 26.89
C LEU A 16 0.86 -12.01 27.53
N ASN A 17 0.90 -11.94 28.88
CA ASN A 17 0.78 -10.72 29.66
C ASN A 17 -0.43 -9.86 29.23
N THR A 18 -1.57 -10.51 29.03
CA THR A 18 -2.83 -9.87 28.63
C THR A 18 -3.98 -10.44 29.46
N GLU A 19 -4.89 -9.56 29.89
CA GLU A 19 -6.07 -9.94 30.67
C GLU A 19 -7.14 -10.57 29.77
N ASP A 20 -7.24 -10.12 28.52
CA ASP A 20 -8.25 -10.57 27.56
C ASP A 20 -7.73 -11.70 26.67
N VAL A 21 -7.85 -12.94 27.17
CA VAL A 21 -7.60 -14.15 26.39
C VAL A 21 -8.91 -14.81 26.00
N ILE A 22 -9.12 -14.94 24.68
CA ILE A 22 -10.24 -15.68 24.10
C ILE A 22 -9.76 -17.10 23.78
N LEU A 23 -10.49 -18.12 24.27
CA LEU A 23 -10.21 -19.52 23.98
C LEU A 23 -11.36 -20.14 23.19
N TYR A 24 -11.01 -20.86 22.12
CA TYR A 24 -11.96 -21.61 21.29
C TYR A 24 -11.74 -23.13 21.49
N PRO A 25 -12.45 -23.78 22.42
CA PRO A 25 -12.34 -25.21 22.61
C PRO A 25 -13.07 -25.94 21.48
N VAL A 26 -12.32 -26.39 20.49
CA VAL A 26 -12.88 -27.00 19.27
C VAL A 26 -12.50 -28.48 19.10
N SER A 27 -13.35 -29.23 18.41
CA SER A 27 -13.02 -30.57 17.89
C SER A 27 -12.85 -30.51 16.38
N ALA A 28 -11.60 -30.34 15.92
CA ALA A 28 -11.28 -30.28 14.49
C ALA A 28 -11.71 -31.55 13.75
N ARG A 29 -11.58 -32.73 14.38
CA ARG A 29 -12.00 -34.02 13.80
C ARG A 29 -13.51 -34.06 13.58
N SER A 30 -14.30 -33.72 14.60
CA SER A 30 -15.76 -33.74 14.50
C SER A 30 -16.27 -32.71 13.49
N ALA A 31 -15.65 -31.53 13.45
CA ALA A 31 -15.94 -30.50 12.45
C ALA A 31 -15.67 -30.99 11.03
N LEU A 32 -14.52 -31.64 10.80
CA LEU A 32 -14.16 -32.19 9.49
C LEU A 32 -15.10 -33.31 9.05
N GLU A 33 -15.43 -34.25 9.94
CA GLU A 33 -16.37 -35.34 9.65
C GLU A 33 -17.77 -34.81 9.27
N ALA A 34 -18.23 -33.75 9.95
CA ALA A 34 -19.48 -33.08 9.62
C ALA A 34 -19.41 -32.40 8.25
N LYS A 35 -18.31 -31.67 7.96
CA LYS A 35 -18.10 -31.01 6.66
C LYS A 35 -18.05 -32.00 5.49
N LEU A 36 -17.37 -33.13 5.68
CA LEU A 36 -17.32 -34.21 4.67
C LEU A 36 -18.69 -34.85 4.44
N SER A 37 -19.49 -35.03 5.50
CA SER A 37 -20.83 -35.62 5.40
C SER A 37 -21.84 -34.68 4.74
N ALA A 38 -21.62 -33.37 4.86
CA ALA A 38 -22.44 -32.32 4.24
C ALA A 38 -21.92 -31.86 2.87
N SER A 39 -20.81 -32.44 2.39
CA SER A 39 -20.26 -32.13 1.07
C SER A 39 -21.05 -32.88 0.00
N THR A 40 -21.43 -32.18 -1.07
CA THR A 40 -21.93 -32.81 -2.29
C THR A 40 -20.79 -33.40 -3.11
N ASP A 41 -21.13 -34.20 -4.13
CA ASP A 41 -20.16 -34.83 -5.05
C ASP A 41 -19.32 -33.77 -5.82
N ASP A 42 -19.87 -32.57 -5.99
CA ASP A 42 -19.20 -31.41 -6.60
C ASP A 42 -18.28 -30.65 -5.61
N GLY A 43 -18.14 -31.13 -4.37
CA GLY A 43 -17.34 -30.48 -3.32
C GLY A 43 -17.98 -29.22 -2.72
N VAL A 44 -19.25 -28.97 -3.01
CA VAL A 44 -20.01 -27.84 -2.45
C VAL A 44 -20.58 -28.25 -1.10
N LEU A 45 -20.37 -27.41 -0.10
CA LEU A 45 -20.89 -27.63 1.24
C LEU A 45 -22.36 -27.23 1.33
N ASP A 46 -23.24 -28.18 1.67
CA ASP A 46 -24.62 -27.87 2.00
C ASP A 46 -24.69 -27.33 3.44
N GLN A 47 -24.83 -26.00 3.54
CA GLN A 47 -24.87 -25.28 4.81
C GLN A 47 -26.05 -25.72 5.70
N PHE A 48 -27.17 -26.14 5.10
CA PHE A 48 -28.35 -26.57 5.85
C PHE A 48 -28.10 -27.94 6.49
N VAL A 49 -27.54 -28.88 5.72
CA VAL A 49 -27.17 -30.21 6.22
C VAL A 49 -26.10 -30.10 7.30
N LEU A 50 -25.08 -29.26 7.10
CA LEU A 50 -24.02 -29.03 8.08
C LEU A 50 -24.58 -28.48 9.40
N SER A 51 -25.47 -27.48 9.32
CA SER A 51 -26.07 -26.84 10.51
C SER A 51 -26.98 -27.78 11.30
N CYS A 52 -27.52 -28.81 10.65
CA CYS A 52 -28.33 -29.86 11.28
C CYS A 52 -27.47 -30.97 11.90
N ASP A 53 -26.19 -31.12 11.53
CA ASP A 53 -25.32 -32.18 12.03
C ASP A 53 -24.94 -31.93 13.52
N PRO A 54 -25.22 -32.88 14.42
CA PRO A 54 -24.85 -32.75 15.84
C PRO A 54 -23.33 -32.67 16.07
N ARG A 55 -22.51 -33.25 15.18
CA ARG A 55 -21.04 -33.17 15.22
C ARG A 55 -20.56 -31.75 14.95
N TRP A 56 -21.25 -31.02 14.06
CA TRP A 56 -20.95 -29.61 13.80
C TRP A 56 -21.19 -28.76 15.05
N ARG A 57 -22.37 -28.89 15.66
CA ARG A 57 -22.73 -28.12 16.88
C ARG A 57 -21.84 -28.46 18.08
N SER A 58 -21.55 -29.75 18.28
CA SER A 58 -20.69 -30.20 19.39
C SER A 58 -19.22 -29.86 19.17
N SER A 59 -18.77 -29.67 17.93
CA SER A 59 -17.38 -29.29 17.63
C SER A 59 -17.03 -27.87 18.04
N LYS A 60 -18.03 -26.99 18.22
CA LYS A 60 -17.88 -25.55 18.47
C LYS A 60 -17.01 -24.81 17.45
N PHE A 61 -16.75 -25.42 16.29
CA PHE A 61 -15.84 -24.88 15.29
C PHE A 61 -16.42 -23.66 14.56
N ASP A 62 -17.75 -23.52 14.51
CA ASP A 62 -18.46 -22.40 13.89
C ASP A 62 -18.03 -21.03 14.45
N GLU A 63 -17.87 -20.93 15.77
CA GLU A 63 -17.44 -19.68 16.42
C GLU A 63 -16.02 -19.29 16.03
N LEU A 64 -15.11 -20.28 15.99
CA LEU A 64 -13.74 -20.07 15.54
C LEU A 64 -13.69 -19.68 14.06
N GLU A 65 -14.47 -20.35 13.21
CA GLU A 65 -14.52 -20.07 11.77
C GLU A 65 -15.05 -18.66 11.51
N LYS A 66 -16.12 -18.24 12.20
CA LYS A 66 -16.64 -16.86 12.13
C LYS A 66 -15.60 -15.83 12.59
N PHE A 67 -14.86 -16.12 13.65
CA PHE A 67 -13.78 -15.25 14.11
C PHE A 67 -12.64 -15.13 13.09
N LEU A 68 -12.24 -16.23 12.47
CA LEU A 68 -11.21 -16.21 11.42
C LEU A 68 -11.69 -15.46 10.18
N LEU A 69 -12.94 -15.70 9.77
CA LEU A 69 -13.55 -15.01 8.62
C LEU A 69 -13.71 -13.52 8.88
N SER A 70 -14.03 -13.09 10.11
CA SER A 70 -14.11 -11.66 10.42
C SER A 70 -12.74 -10.99 10.26
N PHE A 71 -11.66 -11.64 10.68
CA PHE A 71 -10.30 -11.13 10.44
C PHE A 71 -9.93 -11.08 8.95
N LEU A 72 -10.53 -11.96 8.14
CA LEU A 72 -10.31 -12.00 6.69
C LEU A 72 -11.12 -10.93 5.95
N ASP A 73 -12.34 -10.68 6.39
CA ASP A 73 -13.28 -9.74 5.81
C ASP A 73 -12.90 -8.29 6.13
N GLY A 74 -12.71 -7.47 5.09
CA GLY A 74 -12.41 -6.05 5.23
C GLY A 74 -13.59 -5.21 5.75
N SER A 75 -14.78 -5.79 5.90
CA SER A 75 -15.96 -5.11 6.46
C SER A 75 -16.03 -5.13 8.00
N SER A 76 -15.21 -5.97 8.65
CA SER A 76 -15.16 -6.06 10.12
C SER A 76 -14.12 -5.11 10.71
N SER A 77 -14.28 -4.72 11.99
CA SER A 77 -13.30 -3.87 12.68
C SER A 77 -11.90 -4.51 12.73
N THR A 78 -11.81 -5.82 12.99
CA THR A 78 -10.55 -6.56 13.06
C THR A 78 -9.89 -6.73 11.70
N GLY A 79 -10.70 -6.92 10.65
CA GLY A 79 -10.22 -6.98 9.27
C GLY A 79 -9.73 -5.63 8.75
N LEU A 80 -10.40 -4.54 9.15
CA LEU A 80 -9.95 -3.16 8.89
C LEU A 80 -8.62 -2.85 9.58
N GLU A 81 -8.47 -3.19 10.86
CA GLU A 81 -7.22 -3.00 11.60
C GLU A 81 -6.05 -3.73 10.92
N ARG A 82 -6.28 -4.97 10.47
CA ARG A 82 -5.28 -5.72 9.69
C ARG A 82 -4.93 -5.03 8.37
N ILE A 83 -5.94 -4.51 7.64
CA ILE A 83 -5.70 -3.79 6.38
C ILE A 83 -4.89 -2.52 6.66
N GLN A 84 -5.24 -1.78 7.70
CA GLN A 84 -4.50 -0.59 8.14
C GLN A 84 -3.05 -0.96 8.46
N LEU A 85 -2.80 -1.89 9.38
CA LEU A 85 -1.44 -2.30 9.76
C LEU A 85 -0.60 -2.79 8.57
N LYS A 86 -1.22 -3.43 7.57
CA LYS A 86 -0.53 -3.89 6.36
C LYS A 86 -0.26 -2.77 5.36
N LEU A 87 -1.14 -1.77 5.27
CA LEU A 87 -1.10 -0.76 4.22
C LEU A 87 -0.56 0.60 4.68
N GLU A 88 -0.58 0.91 5.97
CA GLU A 88 -0.15 2.19 6.53
C GLU A 88 1.25 2.56 6.07
N THR A 89 2.25 1.73 6.41
CA THR A 89 3.64 1.98 6.01
C THR A 89 3.86 2.04 4.49
N PRO A 90 3.41 1.08 3.66
CA PRO A 90 3.66 1.17 2.22
C PRO A 90 2.92 2.34 1.56
N VAL A 91 1.74 2.75 2.05
CA VAL A 91 1.02 3.94 1.55
C VAL A 91 1.78 5.22 1.90
N GLU A 92 2.29 5.34 3.12
CA GLU A 92 3.11 6.48 3.54
C GLU A 92 4.41 6.59 2.73
N ILE A 93 5.07 5.46 2.48
CA ILE A 93 6.27 5.41 1.61
C ILE A 93 5.92 5.87 0.19
N ALA A 94 4.83 5.36 -0.38
CA ALA A 94 4.40 5.75 -1.73
C ALA A 94 4.08 7.26 -1.81
N SER A 95 3.40 7.80 -0.80
CA SER A 95 3.09 9.24 -0.73
C SER A 95 4.36 10.10 -0.63
N THR A 96 5.33 9.67 0.19
CA THR A 96 6.61 10.37 0.35
C THR A 96 7.43 10.35 -0.96
N LEU A 97 7.48 9.19 -1.64
CA LEU A 97 8.16 9.06 -2.93
C LEU A 97 7.51 9.95 -3.99
N LEU A 98 6.18 9.98 -4.05
CA LEU A 98 5.44 10.85 -4.97
C LEU A 98 5.76 12.33 -4.74
N ALA A 99 5.75 12.79 -3.48
CA ALA A 99 6.07 14.17 -3.13
C ALA A 99 7.51 14.54 -3.51
N ALA A 100 8.48 13.64 -3.29
CA ALA A 100 9.86 13.84 -3.69
C ALA A 100 10.02 13.91 -5.23
N CYS A 101 9.33 13.04 -5.97
CA CYS A 101 9.32 13.10 -7.42
C CYS A 101 8.73 14.40 -7.96
N GLU A 102 7.63 14.88 -7.38
CA GLU A 102 7.00 16.14 -7.75
C GLU A 102 7.95 17.33 -7.51
N ALA A 103 8.57 17.39 -6.33
CA ALA A 103 9.55 18.42 -6.01
C ALA A 103 10.74 18.44 -6.99
N ASN A 104 11.28 17.26 -7.32
CA ASN A 104 12.37 17.15 -8.29
C ASN A 104 11.98 17.64 -9.68
N VAL A 105 10.78 17.30 -10.15
CA VAL A 105 10.29 17.74 -11.47
C VAL A 105 10.14 19.26 -11.53
N LEU A 106 9.61 19.87 -10.45
CA LEU A 106 9.48 21.33 -10.38
C LEU A 106 10.83 22.02 -10.34
N GLU A 107 11.81 21.49 -9.59
CA GLU A 107 13.16 22.04 -9.55
C GLU A 107 13.85 21.96 -10.92
N GLU A 108 13.77 20.81 -11.60
CA GLU A 108 14.34 20.62 -12.93
C GLU A 108 13.65 21.54 -13.96
N GLN A 109 12.34 21.71 -13.89
CA GLN A 109 11.62 22.67 -14.73
C GLN A 109 12.15 24.11 -14.51
N GLN A 110 12.37 24.50 -13.25
CA GLN A 110 12.89 25.82 -12.93
C GLN A 110 14.32 26.01 -13.48
N ARG A 111 15.19 25.01 -13.32
CA ARG A 111 16.56 25.04 -13.88
C ARG A 111 16.56 25.17 -15.39
N VAL A 112 15.77 24.35 -16.09
CA VAL A 112 15.66 24.41 -17.56
C VAL A 112 15.16 25.79 -18.03
N ASN A 113 14.22 26.41 -17.30
CA ASN A 113 13.74 27.75 -17.63
C ASN A 113 14.84 28.82 -17.46
N GLN A 114 15.65 28.72 -16.41
CA GLN A 114 16.79 29.61 -16.17
C GLN A 114 17.87 29.45 -17.25
N ASP A 115 18.18 28.21 -17.61
CA ASP A 115 19.13 27.89 -18.67
C ASP A 115 18.65 28.42 -20.03
N LEU A 116 17.36 28.26 -20.33
CA LEU A 116 16.76 28.78 -21.56
C LEU A 116 16.82 30.31 -21.63
N SER A 117 16.59 31.01 -20.50
CA SER A 117 16.71 32.47 -20.44
C SER A 117 18.16 32.90 -20.70
N SER A 118 19.11 32.26 -20.03
CA SER A 118 20.55 32.53 -20.18
C SER A 118 21.03 32.30 -21.61
N ALA A 119 20.60 31.19 -22.24
CA ALA A 119 20.91 30.90 -23.62
C ALA A 119 20.34 31.95 -24.58
N LYS A 120 19.11 32.42 -24.36
CA LYS A 120 18.50 33.50 -25.17
C LYS A 120 19.26 34.82 -25.03
N GLU A 121 19.69 35.16 -23.83
CA GLU A 121 20.51 36.36 -23.59
C GLU A 121 21.87 36.27 -24.30
N LEU A 122 22.54 35.12 -24.22
CA LEU A 122 23.79 34.87 -24.94
C LEU A 122 23.59 35.00 -26.46
N VAL A 123 22.58 34.35 -27.04
CA VAL A 123 22.27 34.49 -28.47
C VAL A 123 21.99 35.95 -28.86
N GLY A 124 21.25 36.67 -28.03
CA GLY A 124 20.98 38.10 -28.23
C GLY A 124 22.26 38.95 -28.22
N SER A 125 23.15 38.71 -27.26
CA SER A 125 24.43 39.44 -27.16
C SER A 125 25.37 39.16 -28.34
N VAL A 126 25.46 37.90 -28.80
CA VAL A 126 26.23 37.51 -29.99
C VAL A 126 25.67 38.19 -31.24
N LYS A 127 24.34 38.22 -31.40
CA LYS A 127 23.70 38.90 -32.54
C LYS A 127 24.00 40.40 -32.55
N ASN A 128 23.93 41.05 -31.38
CA ASN A 128 24.28 42.46 -31.23
C ASN A 128 25.75 42.74 -31.53
N TYR A 129 26.65 41.85 -31.08
CA TYR A 129 28.07 41.96 -31.37
C TYR A 129 28.37 41.79 -32.87
N ALA A 130 27.73 40.82 -33.54
CA ALA A 130 27.85 40.62 -34.98
C ALA A 130 27.42 41.87 -35.78
N LEU A 131 26.30 42.49 -35.41
CA LEU A 131 25.83 43.74 -36.04
C LEU A 131 26.81 44.90 -35.83
N LYS A 132 27.42 45.02 -34.64
CA LYS A 132 28.45 46.04 -34.38
C LYS A 132 29.68 45.83 -35.26
N MET A 133 30.19 44.59 -35.33
CA MET A 133 31.33 44.25 -36.18
C MET A 133 31.06 44.52 -37.66
N GLU A 134 29.85 44.22 -38.15
CA GLU A 134 29.47 44.47 -39.53
C GLU A 134 29.42 45.98 -39.84
N ASN A 135 28.82 46.77 -38.95
CA ASN A 135 28.81 48.23 -39.07
C ASN A 135 30.21 48.85 -39.03
N GLU A 136 31.07 48.40 -38.12
CA GLU A 136 32.47 48.84 -38.06
C GLU A 136 33.21 48.49 -39.36
N SER A 137 33.10 47.24 -39.83
CA SER A 137 33.69 46.80 -41.10
C SER A 137 33.26 47.67 -42.29
N MET A 138 31.97 48.01 -42.37
CA MET A 138 31.45 48.91 -43.41
C MET A 138 31.94 50.35 -43.26
N SER A 139 32.15 50.83 -42.03
CA SER A 139 32.76 52.13 -41.76
C SER A 139 34.21 52.18 -42.25
N TRP A 140 35.02 51.17 -41.88
CA TRP A 140 36.41 51.04 -42.31
C TRP A 140 36.55 50.98 -43.83
N LYS A 141 35.69 50.21 -44.52
CA LYS A 141 35.67 50.16 -46.00
C LYS A 141 35.42 51.52 -46.63
N ARG A 142 34.44 52.29 -46.11
CA ARG A 142 34.14 53.63 -46.62
C ARG A 142 35.31 54.58 -46.43
N GLN A 143 35.96 54.54 -45.27
CA GLN A 143 37.11 55.39 -44.95
C GLN A 143 38.32 55.08 -45.85
N ALA A 144 38.60 53.79 -46.09
CA ALA A 144 39.68 53.35 -46.97
C ALA A 144 39.47 53.75 -48.44
N LEU A 145 38.22 53.84 -48.90
CA LEU A 145 37.87 54.27 -50.26
C LEU A 145 37.82 55.80 -50.44
N SER A 146 37.85 56.56 -49.35
CA SER A 146 37.87 58.04 -49.34
C SER A 146 39.28 58.66 -49.26
N LEU A 147 40.31 57.80 -49.22
CA LEU A 147 41.73 58.14 -49.34
C LEU A 147 42.21 57.94 -50.78
#